data_AF-A0AAJ0MJ78-F1
#
_entry.id   AF-A0AAJ0MJ78-F1
#
_cell.length_a   1.000
_cell.length_b   1.000
_cell.length_c   1.000
_cell.angle_alpha   90.00
_cell.angle_beta   90.00
_cell.angle_gamma   90.00
#
_symmetry.space_group_name_H-M   'P 1'
#
loop_
_entity.id
_entity.type
_entity.pdbx_description
1 polymer ?
#
loop_
_entity_poly.entity_id
_entity_poly.type
_entity_poly.pdbx_seq_one_letter_code
_entity_poly.pdbx_strand_id
1 'polypeptide(L)'
;MHSVVCIMRIQIPDLNCVAILHSKVVGQLGEMRALCDTNKALLRANPLALLGIIFEHRSQLWDRWEARLYGEVDLVESATGLGQPEWRYNYPTAQRAKELADVDKLIAQLSSTNVEICHGQNILASGSRFGEFCLEAIDMVEKLRGGGRLPPGARAMIEDRIRFSQSLCLALEERFKDLAERHNGQINVICNIIAQKETKISRAVAEFNLEVARVAAVDSRIMKTIGVLGMVFIPSTFTTVCAEHFVALLPCPFRRVEGQ
;
A
#
# COMPACT_ATOMS: atom_id res chain seq x y z
N MET A 1 -20.85 11.02 -12.98
CA MET A 1 -19.79 12.00 -12.64
C MET A 1 -20.33 13.39 -12.89
N HIS A 2 -20.67 14.14 -11.84
CA HIS A 2 -21.07 15.54 -11.98
C HIS A 2 -19.81 16.40 -11.96
N SER A 3 -19.36 16.86 -13.12
CA SER A 3 -18.36 17.91 -13.18
C SER A 3 -19.02 19.26 -12.91
N VAL A 4 -18.51 19.99 -11.95
CA VAL A 4 -18.94 21.38 -11.74
C VAL A 4 -18.05 22.26 -12.61
N VAL A 5 -18.65 23.20 -13.34
CA VAL A 5 -17.96 24.13 -14.23
C VAL A 5 -18.20 25.54 -13.70
N CYS A 6 -17.12 26.30 -13.50
CA CYS A 6 -17.19 27.73 -13.20
C CYS A 6 -16.69 28.51 -14.42
N ILE A 7 -17.53 29.39 -14.95
CA ILE A 7 -17.18 30.27 -16.06
C ILE A 7 -17.01 31.67 -15.50
N MET A 8 -15.80 32.23 -15.65
CA MET A 8 -15.49 33.59 -15.24
C MET A 8 -15.14 34.41 -16.47
N ARG A 9 -15.85 35.52 -16.66
CA ARG A 9 -15.49 36.53 -17.67
C ARG A 9 -14.55 37.53 -17.03
N ILE A 10 -13.37 37.70 -17.61
CA ILE A 10 -12.38 38.67 -17.15
C ILE A 10 -12.03 39.63 -18.29
N GLN A 11 -12.16 40.92 -18.01
CA GLN A 11 -11.89 41.98 -18.98
C GLN A 11 -10.45 42.47 -18.79
N ILE A 12 -9.55 42.00 -19.64
CA ILE A 12 -8.32 42.74 -19.98
C ILE A 12 -8.80 43.83 -20.94
N PRO A 13 -8.34 45.10 -20.88
CA PRO A 13 -8.99 46.26 -21.49
C PRO A 13 -9.53 46.05 -22.90
N ASP A 14 -8.91 45.20 -23.73
CA ASP A 14 -9.46 44.82 -25.03
C ASP A 14 -9.25 43.33 -25.39
N LEU A 15 -8.80 42.48 -24.45
CA LEU A 15 -8.65 41.01 -24.61
C LEU A 15 -9.62 40.27 -23.67
N ASN A 16 -10.90 40.22 -24.07
CA ASN A 16 -11.95 39.46 -23.40
C ASN A 16 -11.49 38.02 -23.13
N CYS A 17 -11.19 37.70 -21.86
CA CYS A 17 -10.76 36.37 -21.47
C CYS A 17 -11.93 35.66 -20.78
N VAL A 18 -12.23 34.44 -21.24
CA VAL A 18 -13.15 33.56 -20.54
C VAL A 18 -12.30 32.48 -19.89
N ALA A 19 -12.25 32.49 -18.57
CA ALA A 19 -11.63 31.40 -17.81
C ALA A 19 -12.69 30.34 -17.54
N ILE A 20 -12.40 29.11 -17.96
CA ILE A 20 -13.23 27.95 -17.68
C ILE A 20 -12.48 27.11 -16.65
N LEU A 21 -13.05 27.01 -15.45
CA LEU A 21 -12.50 26.20 -14.36
C LEU A 21 -13.36 24.96 -14.19
N HIS A 22 -12.68 23.82 -14.12
CA HIS A 22 -13.30 22.51 -13.94
C HIS A 22 -12.70 21.84 -12.72
N SER A 23 -13.55 21.24 -11.89
CA SER A 23 -13.09 20.33 -10.85
C SER A 23 -14.01 19.11 -10.77
N LYS A 24 -13.39 17.97 -10.45
CA LYS A 24 -14.08 16.73 -10.08
C LYS A 24 -14.47 16.70 -8.60
N VAL A 25 -13.88 17.57 -7.78
CA VAL A 25 -14.06 17.57 -6.32
C VAL A 25 -15.11 18.60 -5.95
N VAL A 26 -16.17 18.14 -5.28
CA VAL A 26 -17.22 19.01 -4.75
C VAL A 26 -16.60 19.94 -3.69
N GLY A 27 -16.93 21.22 -3.74
CA GLY A 27 -16.41 22.23 -2.80
C GLY A 27 -15.23 23.04 -3.34
N GLN A 28 -14.32 22.44 -4.12
CA GLN A 28 -13.12 23.15 -4.62
C GLN A 28 -13.45 24.38 -5.46
N LEU A 29 -14.48 24.33 -6.31
CA LEU A 29 -14.90 25.50 -7.08
C LEU A 29 -15.59 26.56 -6.22
N GLY A 30 -16.19 26.18 -5.09
CA GLY A 30 -16.72 27.11 -4.10
C GLY A 30 -15.59 27.86 -3.39
N GLU A 31 -14.56 27.14 -2.95
CA GLU A 31 -13.34 27.72 -2.36
C GLU A 31 -12.63 28.64 -3.36
N MET A 32 -12.46 28.20 -4.61
CA MET A 32 -11.86 29.01 -5.67
C MET A 32 -12.66 30.28 -5.94
N ARG A 33 -14.00 30.20 -5.96
CA ARG A 33 -14.86 31.37 -6.12
C ARG A 33 -14.68 32.34 -4.95
N ALA A 34 -14.67 31.84 -3.71
CA ALA A 34 -14.45 32.68 -2.53
C ALA A 34 -13.07 33.36 -2.57
N LEU A 35 -12.02 32.66 -3.02
CA LEU A 35 -10.70 33.26 -3.22
C LEU A 35 -10.73 34.36 -4.29
N CYS A 36 -11.47 34.15 -5.40
CA CYS A 36 -11.64 35.17 -6.43
C CYS A 36 -12.40 36.40 -5.91
N ASP A 37 -13.44 36.20 -5.09
CA ASP A 37 -14.21 37.29 -4.48
C ASP A 37 -13.33 38.12 -3.51
N THR A 38 -12.52 37.46 -2.68
CA THR A 38 -11.55 38.12 -1.80
C THR A 38 -10.49 38.90 -2.58
N ASN A 39 -10.07 38.39 -3.75
CA ASN A 39 -9.03 39.00 -4.59
C ASN A 39 -9.61 39.83 -5.75
N LYS A 40 -10.87 40.27 -5.66
CA LYS A 40 -11.59 40.94 -6.76
C LYS A 40 -10.91 42.23 -7.23
N ALA A 41 -10.29 42.99 -6.33
CA ALA A 41 -9.54 44.19 -6.69
C ALA A 41 -8.32 43.86 -7.57
N LEU A 42 -7.57 42.81 -7.20
CA LEU A 42 -6.41 42.34 -7.96
C LEU A 42 -6.83 41.78 -9.33
N LEU A 43 -7.90 40.98 -9.38
CA LEU A 43 -8.44 40.43 -10.63
C LEU A 43 -8.96 41.50 -11.59
N ARG A 44 -9.52 42.60 -11.06
CA ARG A 44 -9.91 43.77 -11.86
C ARG A 44 -8.71 44.53 -12.41
N ALA A 45 -7.63 44.63 -11.63
CA ALA A 45 -6.41 45.28 -12.06
C ALA A 45 -5.63 44.43 -13.09
N ASN A 46 -5.57 43.12 -12.87
CA ASN A 46 -4.95 42.16 -13.77
C ASN A 46 -5.66 40.79 -13.75
N PRO A 47 -6.30 40.40 -14.86
CA PRO A 47 -6.95 39.10 -15.01
C PRO A 47 -6.03 37.89 -14.84
N LEU A 48 -4.74 38.02 -15.15
CA LEU A 48 -3.76 36.95 -14.98
C LEU A 48 -3.47 36.63 -13.51
N ALA A 49 -3.90 37.49 -12.58
CA ALA A 49 -3.87 37.17 -11.16
C ALA A 49 -4.63 35.87 -10.83
N LEU A 50 -5.59 35.47 -11.68
CA LEU A 50 -6.28 34.19 -11.54
C LEU A 50 -5.30 33.00 -11.57
N LEU A 51 -4.25 33.06 -12.40
CA LEU A 51 -3.24 31.98 -12.47
C LEU A 51 -2.50 31.82 -11.14
N GLY A 52 -2.10 32.94 -10.54
CA GLY A 52 -1.47 32.94 -9.20
C GLY A 52 -2.41 32.45 -8.10
N ILE A 53 -3.68 32.84 -8.14
CA ILE A 53 -4.71 32.35 -7.19
C ILE A 53 -4.92 30.84 -7.33
N ILE A 54 -4.99 30.33 -8.58
CA ILE A 54 -5.10 28.89 -8.83
C ILE A 54 -3.87 28.17 -8.30
N PHE A 55 -2.68 28.70 -8.58
CA PHE A 55 -1.44 28.05 -8.19
C PHE A 55 -1.31 27.96 -6.66
N GLU A 56 -1.59 29.05 -5.96
CA GLU A 56 -1.56 29.07 -4.49
C GLU A 56 -2.60 28.12 -3.88
N HIS A 57 -3.83 28.13 -4.40
CA HIS A 57 -4.85 27.20 -3.91
C HIS A 57 -4.41 25.74 -4.09
N ARG A 58 -3.76 25.43 -5.22
CA ARG A 58 -3.25 24.09 -5.50
C ARG A 58 -2.06 23.74 -4.61
N SER A 59 -1.14 24.65 -4.34
CA SER A 59 0.00 24.39 -3.44
C SER A 59 -0.46 24.06 -2.03
N GLN A 60 -1.49 24.72 -1.51
CA GLN A 60 -2.11 24.40 -0.21
C GLN A 60 -2.78 23.01 -0.20
N LEU A 61 -3.35 22.57 -1.32
CA LEU A 61 -3.92 21.23 -1.43
C LEU A 61 -2.82 20.16 -1.47
N TRP A 62 -1.71 20.43 -2.15
CA TRP A 62 -0.57 19.53 -2.20
C TRP A 62 0.13 19.40 -0.84
N ASP A 63 0.24 20.49 -0.08
CA ASP A 63 0.81 20.46 1.28
C ASP A 63 -0.04 19.60 2.24
N ARG A 64 -1.38 19.75 2.19
CA ARG A 64 -2.28 18.87 2.94
C ARG A 64 -2.20 17.41 2.50
N TRP A 65 -1.99 17.16 1.21
CA TRP A 65 -1.83 15.82 0.69
C TRP A 65 -0.51 15.18 1.15
N GLU A 66 0.59 15.94 1.12
CA GLU A 66 1.89 15.53 1.63
C GLU A 66 1.80 15.16 3.11
N ALA A 67 1.24 16.05 3.95
CA ALA A 67 1.07 15.80 5.37
C ALA A 67 0.25 14.52 5.67
N ARG A 68 -0.79 14.24 4.86
CA ARG A 68 -1.54 12.99 4.97
C ARG A 68 -0.67 11.77 4.63
N LEU A 69 0.07 11.82 3.53
CA LEU A 69 0.93 10.71 3.11
C LEU A 69 2.05 10.46 4.13
N TYR A 70 2.66 11.52 4.64
CA TYR A 70 3.64 11.46 5.71
C TYR A 70 3.08 10.71 6.93
N GLY A 71 1.85 11.05 7.36
CA GLY A 71 1.17 10.36 8.44
C GLY A 71 0.90 8.86 8.17
N GLU A 72 0.57 8.47 6.93
CA GLU A 72 0.40 7.06 6.58
C GLU A 72 1.74 6.30 6.63
N VAL A 73 2.84 6.92 6.18
CA VAL A 73 4.18 6.33 6.26
C VAL A 73 4.62 6.15 7.71
N ASP A 74 4.46 7.17 8.56
CA ASP A 74 4.76 7.08 9.99
C ASP A 74 3.92 6.02 10.71
N LEU A 75 2.65 5.87 10.33
CA LEU A 75 1.77 4.84 10.85
C LEU A 75 2.29 3.44 10.51
N VAL A 76 2.74 3.22 9.27
CA VAL A 76 3.31 1.95 8.83
C VAL A 76 4.62 1.65 9.54
N GLU A 77 5.50 2.63 9.72
CA GLU A 77 6.74 2.46 10.50
C GLU A 77 6.47 2.09 11.96
N SER A 78 5.46 2.74 12.55
CA SER A 78 5.05 2.47 13.93
C SER A 78 4.48 1.05 14.07
N ALA A 79 3.76 0.56 13.05
CA ALA A 79 3.22 -0.79 13.00
C ALA A 79 4.25 -1.88 12.78
N THR A 80 5.25 -1.60 11.97
CA THR A 80 6.33 -2.54 11.67
C THR A 80 7.45 -2.48 12.72
N GLY A 81 7.44 -1.47 13.58
CA GLY A 81 8.48 -1.22 14.58
C GLY A 81 9.80 -0.73 13.97
N LEU A 82 9.78 -0.29 12.71
CA LEU A 82 10.95 0.21 11.98
C LEU A 82 11.29 1.66 12.33
N GLY A 83 10.34 2.41 12.88
CA GLY A 83 10.54 3.79 13.32
C GLY A 83 11.32 3.91 14.63
N GLN A 84 11.96 5.07 14.83
CA GLN A 84 12.59 5.44 16.11
C GLN A 84 11.56 5.34 17.25
N PRO A 85 11.88 4.70 18.40
CA PRO A 85 10.92 4.48 19.48
C PRO A 85 10.24 5.75 19.99
N GLU A 86 10.98 6.86 20.02
CA GLU A 86 10.51 8.16 20.50
C GLU A 86 9.59 8.87 19.49
N TRP A 87 9.61 8.46 18.22
CA TRP A 87 8.85 9.08 17.13
C TRP A 87 7.65 8.23 16.71
N ARG A 88 7.33 7.19 17.49
CA ARG A 88 6.20 6.31 17.20
C ARG A 88 4.90 7.10 17.30
N TYR A 89 4.13 7.03 16.22
CA TYR A 89 2.82 7.64 16.18
C TYR A 89 1.89 6.90 17.14
N ASN A 90 1.21 7.63 18.02
CA ASN A 90 0.16 7.04 18.86
C ASN A 90 -0.99 6.62 17.95
N TYR A 91 -1.22 5.30 17.84
CA TYR A 91 -2.23 4.76 16.93
C TYR A 91 -3.57 5.50 17.07
N PRO A 92 -4.08 6.07 15.97
CA PRO A 92 -5.34 6.80 16.05
C PRO A 92 -6.52 5.87 16.37
N THR A 93 -6.44 4.57 16.04
CA THR A 93 -7.44 3.56 16.43
C THR A 93 -6.87 2.14 16.59
N ALA A 94 -7.42 1.37 17.53
CA ALA A 94 -7.07 -0.05 17.73
C ALA A 94 -7.40 -0.93 16.51
N GLN A 95 -8.40 -0.55 15.72
CA GLN A 95 -8.77 -1.23 14.48
C GLN A 95 -7.67 -1.13 13.42
N ARG A 96 -7.09 0.07 13.24
CA ARG A 96 -6.03 0.30 12.27
C ARG A 96 -4.76 -0.48 12.61
N ALA A 97 -4.43 -0.58 13.90
CA ALA A 97 -3.34 -1.43 14.37
C ALA A 97 -3.55 -2.92 14.01
N LYS A 98 -4.79 -3.41 14.17
CA LYS A 98 -5.14 -4.79 13.81
C LYS A 98 -5.07 -5.04 12.29
N GLU A 99 -5.45 -4.05 11.48
CA GLU A 99 -5.33 -4.13 10.02
C GLU A 99 -3.88 -4.19 9.55
N LEU A 100 -2.98 -3.41 10.14
CA LEU A 100 -1.57 -3.39 9.77
C LEU A 100 -0.78 -4.60 10.31
N ALA A 101 -1.34 -5.36 11.25
CA ALA A 101 -0.80 -6.64 11.67
C ALA A 101 -1.03 -7.76 10.64
N ASP A 102 -1.99 -7.58 9.72
CA ASP A 102 -2.25 -8.48 8.60
C ASP A 102 -1.29 -8.15 7.44
N VAL A 103 -0.49 -9.13 7.03
CA VAL A 103 0.59 -8.95 6.06
C VAL A 103 0.04 -8.54 4.68
N ASP A 104 -1.08 -9.12 4.24
CA ASP A 104 -1.65 -8.82 2.93
C ASP A 104 -2.17 -7.39 2.87
N LYS A 105 -2.83 -6.96 3.96
CA LYS A 105 -3.32 -5.58 4.10
C LYS A 105 -2.18 -4.59 4.19
N LEU A 106 -1.10 -4.93 4.91
CA LEU A 106 0.11 -4.11 4.98
C LEU A 106 0.74 -3.92 3.60
N ILE A 107 0.92 -5.00 2.82
CA ILE A 107 1.47 -4.93 1.46
C ILE A 107 0.59 -4.08 0.54
N ALA A 108 -0.73 -4.27 0.61
CA ALA A 108 -1.67 -3.48 -0.17
C ALA A 108 -1.58 -1.98 0.18
N GLN A 109 -1.48 -1.64 1.47
CA GLN A 109 -1.33 -0.27 1.95
C GLN A 109 0.00 0.35 1.50
N LEU A 110 1.11 -0.39 1.64
CA LEU A 110 2.43 0.03 1.17
C LEU A 110 2.41 0.35 -0.33
N SER A 111 1.81 -0.53 -1.13
CA SER A 111 1.70 -0.39 -2.57
C SER A 111 0.83 0.81 -2.97
N SER A 112 -0.33 0.96 -2.34
CA SER A 112 -1.22 2.12 -2.57
C SER A 112 -0.53 3.44 -2.23
N THR A 113 0.13 3.50 -1.06
CA THR A 113 0.87 4.69 -0.61
C THR A 113 2.01 5.01 -1.58
N ASN A 114 2.73 4.00 -2.07
CA ASN A 114 3.80 4.20 -3.05
C ASN A 114 3.28 4.78 -4.37
N VAL A 115 2.17 4.26 -4.88
CA VAL A 115 1.51 4.81 -6.09
C VAL A 115 1.12 6.27 -5.88
N GLU A 116 0.57 6.61 -4.71
CA GLU A 116 0.23 7.99 -4.38
C GLU A 116 1.45 8.91 -4.31
N ILE A 117 2.55 8.46 -3.70
CA ILE A 117 3.81 9.22 -3.62
C ILE A 117 4.37 9.48 -5.02
N CYS A 118 4.46 8.44 -5.87
CA CYS A 118 4.90 8.60 -7.26
C CYS A 118 3.98 9.53 -8.06
N HIS A 119 2.67 9.48 -7.80
CA HIS A 119 1.73 10.41 -8.41
C HIS A 119 1.98 11.85 -7.94
N GLY A 120 2.25 12.05 -6.65
CA GLY A 120 2.60 13.35 -6.07
C GLY A 120 3.83 13.97 -6.70
N GLN A 121 4.90 13.20 -6.87
CA GLN A 121 6.13 13.65 -7.55
C GLN A 121 5.85 14.15 -8.97
N ASN A 122 5.05 13.40 -9.75
CA ASN A 122 4.67 13.81 -11.11
C ASN A 122 3.81 15.08 -11.13
N ILE A 123 2.89 15.22 -10.17
CA ILE A 123 2.04 16.41 -10.04
C ILE A 123 2.89 17.63 -9.67
N LEU A 124 3.82 17.50 -8.73
CA LEU A 124 4.67 18.61 -8.28
C LEU A 124 5.65 19.03 -9.37
N ALA A 125 6.26 18.10 -10.09
CA ALA A 125 7.08 18.42 -11.27
C ALA A 125 6.27 19.19 -12.33
N SER A 126 4.99 18.83 -12.51
CA SER A 126 4.07 19.58 -13.39
C SER A 126 3.69 20.94 -12.80
N GLY A 127 3.57 21.04 -11.47
CA GLY A 127 3.32 22.28 -10.73
C GLY A 127 4.46 23.28 -10.88
N SER A 128 5.70 22.82 -10.78
CA SER A 128 6.90 23.65 -10.98
C SER A 128 6.92 24.26 -12.40
N ARG A 129 6.65 23.45 -13.44
CA ARG A 129 6.51 23.92 -14.83
C ARG A 129 5.32 24.86 -15.02
N PHE A 130 4.23 24.63 -14.29
CA PHE A 130 3.08 25.54 -14.31
C PHE A 130 3.44 26.92 -13.75
N GLY A 131 4.25 26.98 -12.69
CA GLY A 131 4.78 28.25 -12.16
C GLY A 131 5.59 29.02 -13.20
N GLU A 132 6.49 28.34 -13.90
CA GLU A 132 7.28 28.92 -15.01
C GLU A 132 6.36 29.45 -16.12
N PHE A 133 5.41 28.62 -16.57
CA PHE A 133 4.40 29.00 -17.55
C PHE A 133 3.60 30.25 -17.12
N CYS A 134 3.24 30.37 -15.85
CA CYS A 134 2.49 31.52 -15.36
C CYS A 134 3.31 32.82 -15.46
N LEU A 135 4.60 32.76 -15.13
CA LEU A 135 5.51 33.91 -15.26
C LEU A 135 5.71 34.29 -16.73
N GLU A 136 5.94 33.30 -17.60
CA GLU A 136 6.06 33.51 -19.05
C GLU A 136 4.78 34.09 -19.67
N ALA A 137 3.61 33.63 -19.22
CA ALA A 137 2.32 34.13 -19.68
C ALA A 137 2.11 35.60 -19.31
N ILE A 138 2.54 36.02 -18.11
CA ILE A 138 2.51 37.42 -17.69
C ILE A 138 3.40 38.27 -18.61
N ASP A 139 4.63 37.83 -18.84
CA ASP A 139 5.57 38.53 -19.71
C ASP A 139 5.06 38.62 -21.16
N MET A 140 4.47 37.55 -21.69
CA MET A 140 3.92 37.51 -23.03
C MET A 140 2.75 38.49 -23.19
N VAL A 141 1.79 38.46 -22.25
CA VAL A 141 0.61 39.33 -22.31
C VAL A 141 1.01 40.79 -22.18
N GLU A 142 2.01 41.13 -21.36
CA GLU A 142 2.51 42.51 -21.29
C GLU A 142 3.16 42.98 -22.61
N LYS A 143 3.95 42.13 -23.26
CA LYS A 143 4.55 42.43 -24.58
C LYS A 143 3.48 42.69 -25.64
N LEU A 144 2.41 41.89 -25.65
CA LEU A 144 1.32 42.00 -26.63
C LEU A 144 0.42 43.23 -26.40
N ARG A 145 0.39 43.79 -25.19
CA ARG A 145 -0.51 44.89 -24.82
C ARG A 145 -0.06 46.27 -25.32
N GLY A 146 1.07 46.35 -26.03
CA GLY A 146 1.43 47.49 -26.90
C GLY A 146 1.50 48.89 -26.26
N GLY A 147 1.47 49.02 -24.92
CA GLY A 147 1.55 50.33 -24.24
C GLY A 147 0.70 50.47 -22.98
N GLY A 148 -0.33 49.63 -22.79
CA GLY A 148 -1.12 49.58 -21.55
C GLY A 148 -0.41 48.77 -20.47
N ARG A 149 0.67 49.31 -19.87
CA ARG A 149 1.35 48.67 -18.75
C ARG A 149 0.38 48.50 -17.58
N LEU A 150 0.43 47.34 -16.94
CA LEU A 150 -0.24 47.14 -15.66
C LEU A 150 0.26 48.20 -14.66
N PRO A 151 -0.56 48.60 -13.67
CA PRO A 151 -0.07 49.43 -12.58
C PRO A 151 1.21 48.81 -12.00
N PRO A 152 2.32 49.57 -11.82
CA PRO A 152 3.62 49.00 -11.47
C PRO A 152 3.62 48.06 -10.26
N GLY A 153 2.73 48.28 -9.29
CA GLY A 153 2.57 47.40 -8.13
C GLY A 153 1.74 46.12 -8.38
N ALA A 154 0.79 46.14 -9.32
CA ALA A 154 -0.10 44.99 -9.55
C ALA A 154 0.63 43.82 -10.21
N ARG A 155 1.59 44.12 -11.10
CA ARG A 155 2.47 43.12 -11.73
C ARG A 155 3.34 42.44 -10.67
N ALA A 156 4.09 43.24 -9.89
CA ALA A 156 4.98 42.74 -8.85
C ALA A 156 4.24 41.84 -7.85
N MET A 157 3.05 42.26 -7.38
CA MET A 157 2.24 41.44 -6.47
C MET A 157 1.89 40.06 -7.03
N ILE A 158 1.65 39.93 -8.34
CA ILE A 158 1.28 38.66 -8.96
C ILE A 158 2.51 37.79 -9.15
N GLU A 159 3.62 38.38 -9.61
CA GLU A 159 4.89 37.67 -9.74
C GLU A 159 5.37 37.14 -8.40
N ASP A 160 5.37 37.98 -7.35
CA ASP A 160 5.77 37.59 -6.00
C ASP A 160 4.91 36.43 -5.49
N ARG A 161 3.60 36.48 -5.73
CA ARG A 161 2.68 35.41 -5.36
C ARG A 161 2.95 34.09 -6.10
N ILE A 162 3.23 34.16 -7.40
CA ILE A 162 3.57 32.99 -8.21
C ILE A 162 4.91 32.42 -7.77
N ARG A 163 5.93 33.26 -7.59
CA ARG A 163 7.26 32.85 -7.13
C ARG A 163 7.20 32.21 -5.75
N PHE A 164 6.44 32.80 -4.83
CA PHE A 164 6.20 32.21 -3.52
C PHE A 164 5.55 30.83 -3.63
N SER A 165 4.50 30.69 -4.44
CA SER A 165 3.83 29.39 -4.67
C SER A 165 4.76 28.37 -5.34
N GLN A 166 5.64 28.81 -6.23
CA GLN A 166 6.65 27.98 -6.88
C GLN A 166 7.69 27.49 -5.87
N SER A 167 8.19 28.37 -4.99
CA SER A 167 9.10 27.99 -3.90
C SER A 167 8.46 26.95 -2.97
N LEU A 168 7.18 27.09 -2.64
CA LEU A 168 6.45 26.07 -1.87
C LEU A 168 6.34 24.75 -2.64
N CYS A 169 6.10 24.78 -3.96
CA CYS A 169 6.05 23.60 -4.80
C CYS A 169 7.39 22.86 -4.85
N LEU A 170 8.51 23.58 -4.96
CA LEU A 170 9.86 22.99 -4.94
C LEU A 170 10.18 22.37 -3.58
N ALA A 171 9.85 23.05 -2.48
CA ALA A 171 10.02 22.49 -1.14
C ALA A 171 9.13 21.24 -0.92
N LEU A 172 7.94 21.20 -1.51
CA LEU A 172 7.10 20.00 -1.51
C LEU A 172 7.71 18.88 -2.35
N GLU A 173 8.31 19.18 -3.49
CA GLU A 173 8.97 18.21 -4.36
C GLU A 173 10.11 17.49 -3.63
N GLU A 174 10.93 18.25 -2.89
CA GLU A 174 11.99 17.71 -2.03
C GLU A 174 11.40 16.80 -0.94
N ARG A 175 10.36 17.25 -0.22
CA ARG A 175 9.68 16.43 0.80
C ARG A 175 9.12 15.12 0.24
N PHE A 176 8.51 15.15 -0.95
CA PHE A 176 8.01 13.94 -1.61
C PHE A 176 9.15 13.00 -2.03
N LYS A 177 10.31 13.53 -2.41
CA LYS A 177 11.49 12.72 -2.72
C LYS A 177 12.00 12.00 -1.46
N ASP A 178 12.16 12.73 -0.36
CA ASP A 178 12.57 12.16 0.93
C ASP A 178 11.56 11.10 1.40
N LEU A 179 10.26 11.39 1.27
CA LEU A 179 9.20 10.45 1.62
C LEU A 179 9.25 9.19 0.75
N ALA A 180 9.53 9.32 -0.55
CA ALA A 180 9.68 8.19 -1.46
C ALA A 180 10.91 7.33 -1.10
N GLU A 181 12.05 7.95 -0.79
CA GLU A 181 13.25 7.23 -0.38
C GLU A 181 13.02 6.46 0.93
N ARG A 182 12.41 7.11 1.93
CA ARG A 182 12.03 6.51 3.21
C ARG A 182 11.05 5.33 3.02
N HIS A 183 9.98 5.54 2.26
CA HIS A 183 8.95 4.52 2.01
C HIS A 183 9.50 3.32 1.23
N ASN A 184 10.36 3.54 0.23
CA ASN A 184 11.03 2.46 -0.49
C ASN A 184 11.98 1.67 0.40
N GLY A 185 12.69 2.35 1.30
CA GLY A 185 13.50 1.70 2.33
C GLY A 185 12.68 0.74 3.19
N GLN A 186 11.51 1.18 3.65
CA GLN A 186 10.60 0.34 4.43
C GLN A 186 10.07 -0.87 3.64
N ILE A 187 9.61 -0.65 2.40
CA ILE A 187 9.14 -1.74 1.53
C ILE A 187 10.20 -2.83 1.42
N ASN A 188 11.45 -2.44 1.14
CA ASN A 188 12.57 -3.38 1.01
C ASN A 188 12.81 -4.17 2.30
N VAL A 189 12.81 -3.51 3.46
CA VAL A 189 12.99 -4.17 4.76
C VAL A 189 11.84 -5.14 5.06
N ILE A 190 10.60 -4.72 4.84
CA ILE A 190 9.40 -5.54 5.11
C ILE A 190 9.38 -6.78 4.21
N CYS A 191 9.63 -6.62 2.91
CA CYS A 191 9.73 -7.74 1.97
C CYS A 191 10.83 -8.74 2.38
N ASN A 192 11.99 -8.25 2.83
CA ASN A 192 13.06 -9.10 3.33
C ASN A 192 12.65 -9.87 4.60
N ILE A 193 11.97 -9.22 5.54
CA ILE A 193 11.46 -9.88 6.76
C ILE A 193 10.44 -10.96 6.41
N ILE A 194 9.54 -10.70 5.45
CA ILE A 194 8.54 -11.67 4.99
C ILE A 194 9.23 -12.88 4.35
N ALA A 195 10.16 -12.65 3.42
CA ALA A 195 10.91 -13.73 2.78
C ALA A 195 11.69 -14.59 3.80
N GLN A 196 12.29 -13.98 4.82
CA GLN A 196 12.95 -14.70 5.90
C GLN A 196 11.98 -15.54 6.74
N LYS A 197 10.78 -15.03 7.04
CA LYS A 197 9.74 -15.79 7.75
C LYS A 197 9.27 -16.98 6.93
N GLU A 198 8.98 -16.79 5.64
CA GLU A 198 8.56 -17.87 4.73
C GLU A 198 9.63 -18.97 4.62
N THR A 199 10.91 -18.57 4.55
CA THR A 199 12.03 -19.52 4.52
C THR A 199 12.09 -20.36 5.81
N LYS A 200 11.91 -19.72 6.98
CA LYS A 200 11.89 -20.42 8.28
C LYS A 200 10.72 -21.40 8.38
N ILE A 201 9.52 -21.00 7.94
CA ILE A 201 8.33 -21.85 7.91
C ILE A 201 8.55 -23.05 6.98
N SER A 202 9.05 -22.79 5.77
CA SER A 202 9.31 -23.84 4.77
C SER A 202 10.30 -24.88 5.29
N ARG A 203 11.33 -24.43 6.01
CA ARG A 203 12.28 -25.33 6.68
C ARG A 203 11.62 -26.15 7.79
N ALA A 204 10.83 -25.53 8.66
CA ALA A 204 10.13 -26.24 9.73
C ALA A 204 9.14 -27.30 9.18
N VAL A 205 8.44 -26.98 8.09
CA VAL A 205 7.55 -27.93 7.39
C VAL A 205 8.35 -29.08 6.78
N ALA A 206 9.52 -28.81 6.18
CA ALA A 206 10.38 -29.85 5.64
C ALA A 206 10.91 -30.79 6.74
N GLU A 207 11.33 -30.24 7.90
CA GLU A 207 11.75 -31.02 9.06
C GLU A 207 10.62 -31.89 9.61
N PHE A 208 9.40 -31.33 9.73
CA PHE A 208 8.21 -32.08 10.12
C PHE A 208 7.87 -33.21 9.14
N ASN A 209 7.90 -32.94 7.83
CA ASN A 209 7.63 -33.94 6.80
C ASN A 209 8.65 -35.09 6.82
N LEU A 210 9.92 -34.79 7.12
CA LEU A 210 10.97 -35.80 7.27
C LEU A 210 10.65 -36.71 8.46
N GLU A 211 10.25 -36.14 9.60
CA GLU A 211 9.87 -36.93 10.78
C GLU A 211 8.64 -37.80 10.52
N VAL A 212 7.61 -37.25 9.87
CA VAL A 212 6.43 -38.01 9.46
C VAL A 212 6.82 -39.15 8.52
N ALA A 213 7.68 -38.90 7.53
CA ALA A 213 8.17 -39.94 6.62
C ALA A 213 8.97 -41.03 7.36
N ARG A 214 9.76 -40.65 8.36
CA ARG A 214 10.51 -41.59 9.20
C ARG A 214 9.57 -42.47 10.03
N VAL A 215 8.56 -41.88 10.68
CA VAL A 215 7.54 -42.62 11.44
C VAL A 215 6.77 -43.56 10.53
N ALA A 216 6.31 -43.08 9.36
CA ALA A 216 5.63 -43.91 8.37
C ALA A 216 6.50 -45.08 7.87
N ALA A 217 7.81 -44.89 7.72
CA ALA A 217 8.74 -45.96 7.34
C ALA A 217 8.94 -47.01 8.46
N VAL A 218 8.83 -46.60 9.73
CA VAL A 218 8.82 -47.52 10.88
C VAL A 218 7.50 -48.28 10.93
N ASP A 219 6.36 -47.60 10.79
CA ASP A 219 5.04 -48.21 10.76
C ASP A 219 4.93 -49.24 9.62
N SER A 220 5.43 -48.90 8.42
CA SER A 220 5.48 -49.83 7.30
C SER A 220 6.29 -51.08 7.62
N ARG A 221 7.41 -50.96 8.36
CA ARG A 221 8.20 -52.10 8.81
C ARG A 221 7.45 -52.95 9.83
N ILE A 222 6.86 -52.33 10.86
CA ILE A 222 6.07 -53.01 11.88
C ILE A 222 4.91 -53.78 11.24
N MET A 223 4.19 -53.13 10.33
CA MET A 223 3.03 -53.70 9.65
C MET A 223 3.42 -54.89 8.76
N LYS A 224 4.57 -54.83 8.08
CA LYS A 224 5.14 -55.98 7.37
C LYS A 224 5.49 -57.12 8.32
N THR A 225 6.11 -56.83 9.47
CA THR A 225 6.44 -57.85 10.47
C THR A 225 5.19 -58.53 11.02
N ILE A 226 4.15 -57.76 11.38
CA ILE A 226 2.86 -58.28 11.81
C ILE A 226 2.25 -59.17 10.73
N GLY A 227 2.27 -58.74 9.47
CA GLY A 227 1.77 -59.52 8.35
C GLY A 227 2.50 -60.85 8.16
N VAL A 228 3.84 -60.86 8.26
CA VAL A 228 4.65 -62.09 8.19
C VAL A 228 4.34 -63.01 9.36
N LEU A 229 4.30 -62.49 10.59
CA LEU A 229 3.93 -63.29 11.77
C LEU A 229 2.53 -63.89 11.60
N GLY A 230 1.56 -63.11 11.16
CA GLY A 230 0.19 -63.58 10.91
C GLY A 230 0.16 -64.71 9.87
N MET A 231 0.88 -64.56 8.75
CA MET A 231 0.94 -65.59 7.71
C MET A 231 1.60 -66.89 8.19
N VAL A 232 2.55 -66.84 9.13
CA VAL A 232 3.20 -68.03 9.68
C VAL A 232 2.34 -68.69 10.76
N PHE A 233 1.86 -67.92 11.72
CA PHE A 233 1.25 -68.47 12.94
C PHE A 233 -0.25 -68.75 12.80
N ILE A 234 -0.99 -68.05 11.94
CA ILE A 234 -2.43 -68.31 11.76
C ILE A 234 -2.69 -69.72 11.20
N PRO A 235 -2.02 -70.18 10.12
CA PRO A 235 -2.21 -71.55 9.64
C PRO A 235 -1.75 -72.61 10.65
N SER A 236 -0.63 -72.39 11.34
CA SER A 236 -0.10 -73.33 12.34
C SER A 236 -1.00 -73.46 13.56
N THR A 237 -1.52 -72.35 14.08
CA THR A 237 -2.47 -72.40 15.21
C THR A 237 -3.79 -73.05 14.78
N PHE A 238 -4.27 -72.78 13.56
CA PHE A 238 -5.45 -73.43 13.01
C PHE A 238 -5.29 -74.96 12.93
N THR A 239 -4.18 -75.47 12.39
CA THR A 239 -3.95 -76.92 12.33
C THR A 239 -3.80 -77.56 13.70
N THR A 240 -3.21 -76.87 14.68
CA THR A 240 -3.06 -77.38 16.05
C THR A 240 -4.43 -77.52 16.74
N VAL A 241 -5.29 -76.50 16.64
CA VAL A 241 -6.66 -76.54 17.18
C VAL A 241 -7.51 -77.61 16.48
N CYS A 242 -7.41 -77.71 15.15
CA CYS A 242 -8.09 -78.78 14.40
C CYS A 242 -7.60 -80.18 14.80
N ALA A 243 -6.29 -80.36 15.04
CA ALA A 243 -5.73 -81.64 15.47
C ALA A 243 -6.22 -82.03 16.88
N GLU A 244 -6.30 -81.10 17.82
CA GLU A 244 -6.86 -81.37 19.16
C GLU A 244 -8.34 -81.80 19.08
N HIS A 245 -9.15 -81.13 18.26
CA HIS A 245 -10.54 -81.54 18.03
C HIS A 245 -10.64 -82.91 17.35
N PHE A 246 -9.71 -83.26 16.46
CA PHE A 246 -9.72 -84.56 15.78
C PHE A 246 -9.25 -85.71 16.71
N VAL A 247 -8.29 -85.46 17.60
CA VAL A 247 -7.85 -86.41 18.63
C VAL A 247 -8.94 -86.67 19.67
N ALA A 248 -9.78 -85.68 19.99
CA ALA A 248 -10.96 -85.86 20.83
C ALA A 248 -12.07 -86.70 20.17
N LEU A 249 -12.04 -86.88 18.84
CA LEU A 249 -13.03 -87.63 18.06
C LEU A 249 -12.55 -89.03 17.62
N LEU A 250 -11.28 -89.38 17.88
CA LEU A 250 -10.78 -90.74 17.61
C LEU A 250 -11.19 -91.70 18.73
N PRO A 251 -11.90 -92.82 18.44
CA PRO A 251 -12.19 -93.83 19.43
C PRO A 251 -10.88 -94.54 19.85
N CYS A 252 -10.60 -94.59 21.15
CA CYS A 252 -9.42 -95.25 21.71
C CYS A 252 -9.23 -96.69 21.17
N PRO A 253 -8.09 -97.05 20.57
CA PRO A 253 -7.79 -98.44 20.31
C PRO A 253 -7.04 -99.06 21.49
N PHE A 254 -7.61 -100.15 21.98
CA PHE A 254 -6.96 -101.29 22.64
C PHE A 254 -6.14 -101.04 23.91
N ARG A 255 -6.85 -101.18 25.03
CA ARG A 255 -6.34 -101.58 26.34
C ARG A 255 -5.68 -102.97 26.21
N ARG A 256 -4.37 -103.06 26.44
CA ARG A 256 -3.62 -104.33 26.59
C ARG A 256 -4.20 -105.08 27.78
N VAL A 257 -4.68 -106.30 27.55
CA VAL A 257 -5.08 -107.24 28.60
C VAL A 257 -3.83 -108.00 29.02
N GLU A 258 -3.31 -107.71 30.21
CA GLU A 258 -2.45 -108.64 30.94
C GLU A 258 -3.33 -109.70 31.59
N GLY A 259 -3.03 -110.97 31.33
CA GLY A 259 -3.75 -112.10 31.89
C GLY A 259 -3.03 -113.42 31.63
N GLN A 260 -2.21 -113.79 32.63
CA GLN A 260 -1.70 -115.12 33.02
C GLN A 260 -0.80 -115.89 32.04
#